data_AF-A0A923E308-F1
#
_entry.id   AF-A0A923E308-F1
#
_cell.length_a   1.000
_cell.length_b   1.000
_cell.length_c   1.000
_cell.angle_alpha   90.00
_cell.angle_beta   90.00
_cell.angle_gamma   90.00
#
_symmetry.space_group_name_H-M   'P 1'
#
loop_
_entity.id
_entity.type
_entity.pdbx_description
1 polymer ?
#
loop_
_entity_poly.entity_id
_entity_poly.type
_entity_poly.pdbx_seq_one_letter_code
_entity_poly.pdbx_strand_id
1 'polypeptide(L)' 'MSITAPGAATADIVSYFGQIRAERLPAALIQGQRDFFGSHTWRRIDRAGTFHTLWAAEGRPEEQWD' A
#
# COMPACT_ATOMS: atom_id res chain seq x y z
N MET A 1 -6.63 -16.46 40.19
CA MET A 1 -7.36 -15.76 39.12
C MET A 1 -6.36 -15.48 38.01
N SER A 2 -6.28 -16.37 37.02
CA SER A 2 -5.41 -16.16 35.86
C SER A 2 -6.14 -15.19 34.95
N ILE A 3 -5.64 -13.96 34.83
CA ILE A 3 -6.10 -13.06 33.78
C ILE A 3 -5.43 -13.54 32.50
N THR A 4 -6.16 -14.29 31.68
CA THR A 4 -5.78 -14.46 30.28
C THR A 4 -5.96 -13.08 29.65
N ALA A 5 -4.90 -12.28 29.62
CA ALA A 5 -4.91 -11.02 28.88
C ALA A 5 -4.93 -11.36 27.38
N PRO A 6 -5.96 -10.93 26.64
CA PRO A 6 -6.19 -11.37 25.27
C PRO A 6 -5.12 -10.77 24.34
N GLY A 7 -4.25 -11.63 23.81
CA GLY A 7 -3.16 -11.22 22.93
C GLY A 7 -3.59 -10.54 21.63
N ALA A 8 -4.82 -10.78 21.17
CA ALA A 8 -5.33 -10.16 19.93
C ALA A 8 -5.61 -8.66 20.10
N ALA A 9 -6.34 -8.27 21.15
CA ALA A 9 -6.71 -6.86 21.36
C ALA A 9 -5.48 -5.96 21.63
N THR A 10 -4.49 -6.47 22.36
CA THR A 10 -3.24 -5.75 22.59
C THR A 10 -2.38 -5.65 21.33
N ALA A 11 -2.33 -6.70 20.51
CA ALA A 11 -1.63 -6.68 19.22
C ALA A 11 -2.28 -5.70 18.23
N ASP A 12 -3.61 -5.63 18.18
CA ASP A 12 -4.35 -4.71 17.31
C ASP A 12 -4.07 -3.25 17.68
N ILE A 13 -4.08 -2.91 18.98
CA ILE A 13 -3.77 -1.56 19.46
C ILE A 13 -2.34 -1.15 19.07
N VAL A 14 -1.37 -2.05 19.24
CA VAL A 14 0.03 -1.79 18.87
C VAL A 14 0.18 -1.61 17.35
N SER A 15 -0.45 -2.47 16.55
CA SER A 15 -0.44 -2.38 15.09
C SER A 15 -1.09 -1.09 14.60
N TYR A 16 -2.27 -0.75 15.13
CA TYR A 16 -3.01 0.46 14.76
C TYR A 16 -2.23 1.73 15.13
N PHE A 17 -1.69 1.80 16.35
CA PHE A 17 -0.88 2.93 16.77
C PHE A 17 0.38 3.07 15.91
N GLY A 18 1.03 1.96 15.57
CA GLY A 18 2.14 1.93 14.63
C GLY A 18 1.78 2.49 13.26
N GLN A 19 0.61 2.13 12.72
CA GLN A 19 0.13 2.65 11.43
C GLN A 19 -0.15 4.15 11.47
N ILE A 20 -0.74 4.70 12.53
CA ILE A 20 -1.01 6.14 12.66
C ILE A 20 0.30 6.95 12.73
N ARG A 21 1.32 6.41 13.39
CA ARG A 21 2.61 7.09 13.57
C ARG A 21 3.57 6.91 12.40
N ALA A 22 3.29 6.00 11.48
CA ALA A 22 4.17 5.72 10.36
C ALA A 22 4.16 6.88 9.34
N GLU A 23 5.33 7.41 9.02
CA GLU A 23 5.49 8.40 7.93
C GLU A 23 5.15 7.79 6.56
N ARG A 24 5.45 6.50 6.37
CA ARG A 24 5.17 5.77 5.12
C ARG A 24 4.64 4.37 5.41
N LEU A 25 3.50 4.06 4.79
CA LEU A 25 2.90 2.72 4.85
C LEU A 25 3.35 1.84 3.67
N PRO A 26 3.33 0.50 3.81
CA PRO A 26 3.55 -0.42 2.70
C PRO A 26 2.42 -0.43 1.66
N ALA A 27 1.51 0.55 1.70
CA ALA A 27 0.37 0.70 0.79
C ALA A 27 0.78 0.76 -0.70
N ALA A 28 2.03 1.16 -1.00
CA ALA A 28 2.56 1.16 -2.37
C ALA A 28 2.50 -0.23 -3.04
N LEU A 29 2.69 -1.32 -2.28
CA LEU A 29 2.56 -2.68 -2.81
C LEU A 29 1.12 -2.99 -3.23
N ILE A 30 0.15 -2.65 -2.39
CA ILE A 30 -1.28 -2.84 -2.68
C ILE A 30 -1.66 -2.01 -3.90
N GLN A 31 -1.18 -0.77 -4.01
CA GLN A 31 -1.43 0.07 -5.18
C GLN A 31 -0.85 -0.56 -6.45
N GLY A 32 0.37 -1.09 -6.40
CA GLY A 32 0.95 -1.84 -7.52
C GLY A 32 0.14 -3.08 -7.89
N GLN A 33 -0.35 -3.85 -6.92
CA GLN A 33 -1.22 -5.01 -7.18
C GLN A 33 -2.56 -4.60 -7.81
N ARG A 34 -3.20 -3.54 -7.31
CA ARG A 34 -4.45 -3.01 -7.88
C ARG A 34 -4.27 -2.57 -9.32
N ASP A 35 -3.13 -1.96 -9.63
CA ASP A 35 -2.79 -1.58 -11.00
C ASP A 35 -2.47 -2.79 -11.88
N PHE A 36 -1.69 -3.75 -11.37
CA PHE A 36 -1.32 -4.97 -12.08
C PHE A 36 -2.53 -5.80 -12.51
N PHE A 37 -3.48 -6.05 -11.60
CA PHE A 37 -4.64 -6.90 -11.89
C PHE A 37 -5.84 -6.16 -12.45
N GLY A 38 -5.92 -4.83 -12.27
CA GLY A 38 -7.16 -4.09 -12.53
C GLY A 38 -6.98 -2.74 -13.20
N SER A 39 -5.77 -2.38 -13.64
CA SER A 39 -5.47 -1.08 -14.28
C SER A 39 -6.00 0.11 -13.46
N HIS A 40 -5.97 -0.02 -12.14
CA HIS A 40 -6.52 0.98 -11.23
C HIS A 40 -5.65 2.21 -11.04
N THR A 41 -4.51 2.28 -11.71
CA THR A 41 -3.51 3.35 -11.63
C THR A 41 -2.95 3.55 -10.22
N TRP A 42 -1.88 4.34 -10.13
CA TRP A 42 -1.24 4.73 -8.87
C TRP A 42 -0.59 6.11 -8.99
N ARG A 43 -0.12 6.66 -7.86
CA ARG A 43 0.54 7.97 -7.81
C ARG A 43 1.98 7.85 -7.34
N ARG A 44 2.82 8.69 -7.91
CA ARG A 44 4.22 8.84 -7.52
C ARG A 44 4.38 9.84 -6.38
N ILE A 45 5.46 9.68 -5.62
CA ILE A 45 5.81 10.59 -4.52
C ILE A 45 6.79 11.69 -4.96
N ASP A 46 7.47 11.48 -6.10
CA ASP A 46 8.48 12.38 -6.66
C ASP A 46 7.93 13.29 -7.77
N ARG A 47 6.80 12.91 -8.40
CA ARG A 47 6.13 13.72 -9.43
C ARG A 47 4.61 13.59 -9.35
N ALA A 48 3.92 14.67 -9.69
CA ALA A 48 2.46 14.68 -9.81
C ALA A 48 2.00 13.91 -11.05
N GLY A 49 0.78 13.35 -10.98
CA GLY A 49 0.13 12.63 -12.07
C GLY A 49 -0.50 11.31 -11.62
N THR A 50 -1.25 10.71 -12.53
CA THR A 50 -1.81 9.36 -12.40
C THR A 50 -1.02 8.44 -13.32
N PHE A 51 -0.56 7.29 -12.83
CA PHE A 51 0.33 6.41 -13.58
C PHE A 51 -0.26 5.01 -13.71
N HIS A 52 -0.13 4.43 -14.89
CA HIS A 52 -0.37 3.00 -15.15
C HIS A 52 0.93 2.36 -15.60
N THR A 53 1.30 1.23 -15.00
CA THR A 53 2.47 0.49 -15.45
C THR A 53 2.05 -0.55 -16.48
N LEU A 54 2.71 -0.59 -17.64
CA LEU A 54 2.48 -1.61 -18.66
C LEU A 54 3.16 -2.93 -18.24
N TRP A 55 2.53 -3.65 -17.31
CA TRP A 55 3.12 -4.80 -16.62
C TRP A 55 3.52 -5.97 -17.52
N ALA A 56 2.83 -6.14 -18.65
CA ALA A 56 3.10 -7.20 -19.63
C ALA A 56 4.16 -6.79 -20.67
N ALA A 57 4.53 -5.51 -20.75
CA ALA A 57 5.52 -5.03 -21.68
C ALA A 57 6.94 -5.20 -21.13
N GLU A 58 7.90 -5.44 -22.03
CA GLU A 58 9.32 -5.48 -21.67
C GLU A 58 9.74 -4.13 -21.07
N GLY A 59 10.52 -4.18 -19.98
CA GLY A 59 10.95 -2.97 -19.27
C GLY A 59 9.84 -2.28 -18.45
N ARG A 60 8.58 -2.73 -18.54
CA ARG A 60 7.43 -2.21 -17.78
C ARG A 60 7.35 -0.68 -17.77
N PRO A 61 7.28 -0.04 -18.94
CA PRO A 61 7.16 1.41 -19.03
C PRO A 61 5.91 1.92 -18.28
N GLU A 62 6.00 3.14 -17.77
CA GLU A 62 4.89 3.85 -17.12
C GLU A 62 4.22 4.79 -18.11
N GLU A 63 2.90 4.69 -18.23
CA GLU A 63 2.07 5.69 -18.90
C GLU A 63 1.52 6.67 -17.87
N GLN A 64 1.59 7.97 -18.18
CA GLN A 64 0.93 9.00 -17.40
C GLN A 64 -0.47 9.23 -17.97
N TRP A 65 -1.48 9.03 -17.14
CA TRP A 65 -2.90 9.27 -17.43
C TRP A 65 -3.32 10.58 -16.76
N ASP A 66 -4.30 11.26 -17.34
CA ASP A 66 -4.80 12.57 -16.85
C ASP A 66 -5.48 12.48 -15.47
#